data_AF-G5C7G6-F1
#
_entry.id   AF-G5C7G6-F1
#
_cell.length_a   1.000
_cell.length_b   1.000
_cell.length_c   1.000
_cell.angle_alpha   90.00
_cell.angle_beta   90.00
_cell.angle_gamma   90.00
#
_symmetry.space_group_name_H-M   'P 1'
#
loop_
_entity.id
_entity.type
_entity.pdbx_description
1 polymer ?
#
loop_
_entity_poly.entity_id
_entity_poly.type
_entity_poly.pdbx_seq_one_letter_code
_entity_poly.pdbx_strand_id
1 'polypeptide(L)'
;MSYPGYPPTGYPPFPGYPPAGQESSFPPSGQYAYPSGFPPMGGGAYPPAPSGAYLGAGGYPAPGGYPAPGGCPGAPQPGGAPAYPGGQGFGAPSGGSGFSGYPQPPAQTYGGSGPAQAPIPGGFPGGQMPSQYPGGQMPSQYPGRQTPYPSQISTESFPSYPVFSPVSLDYSSEGTQGTIRPAANFDAMRDAEILRKAMKGFGTDEQAIVDVVANRSNDQRQKIKAAFKTMYGKDLIKDLKSELSGNMEELILALFMPPTYYDAWSLWNAMQGAGTQERVLIEILCTRTNQEIREIVRCYQSEFGRDLEKDIRSDTSGHFERLLVSMCQGNRDENQSVNHQMAQEDAQRLYQAGEGRLGTDESCFNMILATRSFPQLKATIEAYSRMANRDLLSSISREFSGYIESGLKTIVQCALNRPAFFAERLYYSMKGAGTDDSTLVRIVVSRSEIDLVQIKQLFTHMYQKTLGTVIASDTSGDYRRLLLAIVGQ
;
A
#
# COMPACT_ATOMS: atom_id res chain seq x y z
N MET A 1 9.81 61.69 -39.17
CA MET A 1 8.34 61.64 -39.37
C MET A 1 7.67 61.49 -38.01
N SER A 2 6.35 61.71 -37.94
CA SER A 2 5.62 62.23 -36.77
C SER A 2 5.31 61.24 -35.61
N TYR A 3 5.02 61.85 -34.44
CA TYR A 3 4.32 61.41 -33.20
C TYR A 3 3.15 60.40 -33.34
N PRO A 4 2.61 59.74 -32.27
CA PRO A 4 2.48 60.18 -30.85
C PRO A 4 2.88 59.12 -29.77
N GLY A 5 2.82 59.33 -28.44
CA GLY A 5 2.38 60.47 -27.60
C GLY A 5 1.20 60.14 -26.65
N TYR A 6 1.47 59.69 -25.40
CA TYR A 6 0.50 59.45 -24.29
C TYR A 6 1.25 59.48 -22.91
N PRO A 7 0.59 59.52 -21.72
CA PRO A 7 0.90 60.53 -20.70
C PRO A 7 1.41 59.99 -19.33
N PRO A 8 1.85 60.86 -18.40
CA PRO A 8 2.37 60.45 -17.09
C PRO A 8 1.37 60.64 -15.93
N THR A 9 1.00 59.54 -15.25
CA THR A 9 0.54 59.42 -13.84
C THR A 9 0.36 57.91 -13.59
N GLY A 10 0.72 57.27 -12.49
CA GLY A 10 1.06 57.76 -11.15
C GLY A 10 0.43 56.81 -10.13
N TYR A 11 1.13 55.74 -9.74
CA TYR A 11 0.69 54.79 -8.71
C TYR A 11 1.51 54.97 -7.42
N PRO A 12 0.87 54.94 -6.23
CA PRO A 12 1.58 55.09 -4.96
C PRO A 12 2.34 53.81 -4.57
N PRO A 13 3.49 53.92 -3.86
CA PRO A 13 4.23 52.75 -3.38
C PRO A 13 3.52 52.08 -2.20
N PHE A 14 3.50 50.74 -2.20
CA PHE A 14 3.13 49.93 -1.04
C PHE A 14 4.18 50.10 0.09
N PRO A 15 3.79 50.36 1.35
CA PRO A 15 4.70 50.35 2.48
C PRO A 15 4.94 48.90 2.94
N GLY A 16 6.20 48.43 2.99
CA GLY A 16 6.48 47.10 3.54
C GLY A 16 7.88 46.50 3.42
N TYR A 17 8.79 47.03 2.59
CA TYR A 17 10.14 46.47 2.45
C TYR A 17 11.24 47.55 2.48
N PRO A 18 12.30 47.39 3.31
CA PRO A 18 13.49 48.23 3.25
C PRO A 18 14.41 47.82 2.08
N PRO A 19 15.20 48.74 1.51
CA PRO A 19 16.19 48.41 0.49
C PRO A 19 17.36 47.57 1.05
N ALA A 20 17.95 46.74 0.19
CA ALA A 20 19.11 45.91 0.56
C ALA A 20 20.38 46.76 0.77
N GLY A 21 21.13 46.46 1.83
CA GLY A 21 22.50 46.98 2.02
C GLY A 21 22.80 47.57 3.40
N GLN A 22 22.78 46.76 4.47
CA GLN A 22 23.57 46.99 5.69
C GLN A 22 23.65 45.72 6.54
N GLU A 23 24.75 45.56 7.28
CA GLU A 23 25.09 44.35 8.03
C GLU A 23 24.21 44.17 9.29
N SER A 24 23.67 42.97 9.49
CA SER A 24 22.76 42.65 10.59
C SER A 24 23.46 41.98 11.77
N SER A 25 23.82 42.79 12.78
CA SER A 25 24.15 42.30 14.13
C SER A 25 22.89 42.02 14.93
N PHE A 26 22.76 40.81 15.50
CA PHE A 26 21.62 40.41 16.33
C PHE A 26 21.69 40.99 17.76
N PRO A 27 20.58 41.53 18.31
CA PRO A 27 20.40 41.72 19.75
C PRO A 27 19.74 40.48 20.42
N PRO A 28 19.96 40.25 21.73
CA PRO A 28 19.46 39.08 22.44
C PRO A 28 17.97 39.19 22.83
N SER A 29 17.39 38.04 23.17
CA SER A 29 15.95 37.84 23.45
C SER A 29 15.51 38.28 24.85
N GLY A 30 14.40 39.01 24.95
CA GLY A 30 13.61 39.11 26.18
C GLY A 30 12.67 40.33 26.26
N GLN A 31 11.46 40.09 26.79
CA GLN A 31 10.47 41.08 27.26
C GLN A 31 9.76 41.95 26.20
N TYR A 32 8.47 41.66 25.96
CA TYR A 32 7.45 42.69 25.70
C TYR A 32 6.13 42.33 26.39
N ALA A 33 5.46 43.34 26.95
CA ALA A 33 4.17 43.23 27.60
C ALA A 33 3.05 43.77 26.69
N TYR A 34 1.84 43.21 26.83
CA TYR A 34 0.65 43.68 26.10
C TYR A 34 -0.03 44.86 26.81
N PRO A 35 -0.37 45.95 26.09
CA PRO A 35 -1.33 46.94 26.55
C PRO A 35 -2.76 46.61 26.07
N SER A 36 -3.74 47.01 26.88
CA SER A 36 -5.19 46.81 26.67
C SER A 36 -5.88 48.06 26.10
N GLY A 37 -6.97 47.89 25.35
CA GLY A 37 -7.80 49.01 24.88
C GLY A 37 -8.95 48.65 23.92
N PHE A 38 -10.19 48.72 24.43
CA PHE A 38 -11.46 48.86 23.68
C PHE A 38 -11.96 50.31 23.90
N PRO A 39 -12.91 50.92 23.12
CA PRO A 39 -14.32 50.47 22.99
C PRO A 39 -14.99 50.82 21.61
N PRO A 40 -16.32 51.06 21.44
CA PRO A 40 -17.29 50.01 21.05
C PRO A 40 -18.33 50.38 19.95
N MET A 41 -19.14 49.42 19.44
CA MET A 41 -20.64 49.48 19.40
C MET A 41 -21.33 48.42 18.50
N GLY A 42 -22.50 47.94 18.96
CA GLY A 42 -23.59 47.33 18.16
C GLY A 42 -23.38 45.90 17.64
N GLY A 43 -24.33 44.95 17.67
CA GLY A 43 -25.69 44.96 18.25
C GLY A 43 -26.65 44.07 17.44
N GLY A 44 -27.02 42.89 17.96
CA GLY A 44 -27.99 41.99 17.33
C GLY A 44 -28.18 40.70 18.13
N ALA A 45 -29.43 40.30 18.39
CA ALA A 45 -29.78 39.25 19.36
C ALA A 45 -30.68 38.14 18.78
N TYR A 46 -30.58 36.93 19.33
CA TYR A 46 -31.57 35.85 19.21
C TYR A 46 -31.68 35.06 20.55
N PRO A 47 -32.81 34.36 20.82
CA PRO A 47 -33.29 34.09 22.18
C PRO A 47 -32.85 32.72 22.79
N PRO A 48 -33.01 32.54 24.12
CA PRO A 48 -32.64 31.30 24.82
C PRO A 48 -33.75 30.24 24.88
N ALA A 49 -33.36 28.97 25.00
CA ALA A 49 -34.24 27.83 25.30
C ALA A 49 -34.33 27.56 26.83
N PRO A 50 -35.42 26.97 27.35
CA PRO A 50 -35.74 26.99 28.78
C PRO A 50 -35.09 25.86 29.60
N SER A 51 -34.86 26.15 30.89
CA SER A 51 -34.39 25.21 31.90
C SER A 51 -35.55 24.53 32.66
N GLY A 52 -35.40 23.22 32.91
CA GLY A 52 -36.21 22.45 33.86
C GLY A 52 -35.31 21.83 34.93
N ALA A 53 -35.77 21.80 36.18
CA ALA A 53 -34.94 21.49 37.35
C ALA A 53 -35.25 20.12 37.98
N TYR A 54 -34.26 19.48 38.63
CA TYR A 54 -34.19 19.33 40.11
C TYR A 54 -33.15 18.27 40.60
N LEU A 55 -32.37 18.66 41.63
CA LEU A 55 -31.72 17.93 42.75
C LEU A 55 -31.13 16.49 42.59
N GLY A 56 -29.92 16.29 43.15
CA GLY A 56 -29.46 14.96 43.62
C GLY A 56 -27.94 14.84 43.90
N ALA A 57 -27.52 14.97 45.16
CA ALA A 57 -26.13 15.03 45.64
C ALA A 57 -25.15 13.86 45.28
N GLY A 58 -23.84 14.17 45.24
CA GLY A 58 -22.74 13.18 45.26
C GLY A 58 -21.44 13.73 44.68
N GLY A 59 -20.42 14.01 45.52
CA GLY A 59 -19.18 14.68 45.09
C GLY A 59 -17.95 13.78 44.91
N TYR A 60 -16.95 14.28 44.18
CA TYR A 60 -15.58 13.76 44.10
C TYR A 60 -14.56 14.92 44.00
N PRO A 61 -13.31 14.76 44.48
CA PRO A 61 -12.31 15.83 44.57
C PRO A 61 -11.40 15.98 43.34
N ALA A 62 -10.67 17.09 43.28
CA ALA A 62 -9.76 17.44 42.18
C ALA A 62 -8.35 16.78 42.31
N PRO A 63 -7.65 16.54 41.19
CA PRO A 63 -6.24 16.12 41.18
C PRO A 63 -5.28 17.32 41.23
N GLY A 64 -4.10 17.13 41.82
CA GLY A 64 -3.06 18.17 41.90
C GLY A 64 -1.65 17.68 41.63
N GLY A 65 -0.81 18.58 41.11
CA GLY A 65 0.62 18.68 41.43
C GLY A 65 1.61 17.65 40.87
N TYR A 66 2.38 18.04 39.86
CA TYR A 66 3.67 17.42 39.52
C TYR A 66 4.79 17.82 40.50
N PRO A 67 5.83 16.98 40.65
CA PRO A 67 7.19 17.43 40.94
C PRO A 67 8.22 17.08 39.84
N ALA A 68 9.35 17.78 39.87
CA ALA A 68 10.41 17.78 38.85
C ALA A 68 11.56 16.76 39.13
N PRO A 69 12.54 16.55 38.21
CA PRO A 69 13.38 15.35 38.18
C PRO A 69 14.70 15.46 38.99
N GLY A 70 15.31 14.31 39.31
CA GLY A 70 16.62 14.26 39.98
C GLY A 70 17.49 13.06 39.59
N GLY A 71 18.75 13.36 39.23
CA GLY A 71 19.96 12.59 39.57
C GLY A 71 20.15 11.15 39.09
N CYS A 72 21.07 10.95 38.13
CA CYS A 72 21.68 9.65 37.85
C CYS A 72 22.79 9.29 38.85
N PRO A 73 23.00 8.00 39.16
CA PRO A 73 24.31 7.47 39.57
C PRO A 73 24.87 6.43 38.57
N GLY A 74 26.20 6.24 38.60
CA GLY A 74 26.96 5.49 37.58
C GLY A 74 27.02 3.96 37.76
N ALA A 75 27.63 3.31 36.75
CA ALA A 75 27.74 1.85 36.63
C ALA A 75 28.92 1.23 37.42
N PRO A 76 28.86 -0.07 37.77
CA PRO A 76 30.01 -0.90 38.12
C PRO A 76 30.41 -1.90 37.02
N GLN A 77 31.67 -2.33 37.05
CA GLN A 77 32.31 -3.29 36.12
C GLN A 77 32.12 -4.78 36.52
N PRO A 78 32.49 -5.75 35.66
CA PRO A 78 31.99 -7.14 35.75
C PRO A 78 32.85 -8.10 36.59
N GLY A 79 32.20 -9.12 37.16
CA GLY A 79 32.85 -10.36 37.62
C GLY A 79 32.28 -10.90 38.94
N GLY A 80 31.63 -12.07 38.91
CA GLY A 80 31.24 -12.80 40.12
C GLY A 80 29.94 -13.61 40.03
N ALA A 81 30.07 -14.93 40.00
CA ALA A 81 29.07 -15.89 40.50
C ALA A 81 29.63 -16.50 41.83
N PRO A 82 28.89 -17.26 42.65
CA PRO A 82 27.52 -17.79 42.48
C PRO A 82 26.60 -17.65 43.73
N ALA A 83 25.33 -18.11 43.65
CA ALA A 83 24.66 -19.05 44.59
C ALA A 83 23.10 -19.03 44.46
N TYR A 84 22.49 -20.21 44.62
CA TYR A 84 21.03 -20.42 44.72
C TYR A 84 20.49 -20.16 46.14
N PRO A 85 19.17 -19.94 46.31
CA PRO A 85 18.41 -20.96 47.04
C PRO A 85 16.94 -21.18 46.58
N GLY A 86 16.46 -22.41 46.80
CA GLY A 86 15.12 -22.71 47.36
C GLY A 86 13.86 -22.46 46.51
N GLY A 87 13.11 -23.52 46.18
CA GLY A 87 11.81 -23.43 45.50
C GLY A 87 10.61 -23.93 46.31
N GLN A 88 9.42 -23.59 45.83
CA GLN A 88 8.06 -24.09 46.08
C GLN A 88 7.24 -23.54 44.88
N GLY A 89 6.24 -24.17 44.27
CA GLY A 89 5.48 -25.40 44.53
C GLY A 89 4.11 -25.17 43.86
N PHE A 90 3.84 -25.79 42.71
CA PHE A 90 2.62 -25.52 41.93
C PHE A 90 1.48 -26.48 42.29
N GLY A 91 0.38 -25.94 42.79
CA GLY A 91 -0.89 -26.64 42.97
C GLY A 91 -1.80 -26.50 41.74
N ALA A 92 -2.55 -27.55 41.42
CA ALA A 92 -3.59 -27.52 40.39
C ALA A 92 -4.94 -27.07 41.00
N PRO A 93 -5.83 -26.41 40.22
CA PRO A 93 -7.25 -26.32 40.53
C PRO A 93 -8.06 -27.47 39.92
N SER A 94 -9.05 -27.93 40.67
CA SER A 94 -10.02 -28.98 40.33
C SER A 94 -11.13 -28.49 39.38
N GLY A 95 -11.69 -29.41 38.57
CA GLY A 95 -12.79 -29.11 37.65
C GLY A 95 -14.19 -29.08 38.30
N GLY A 96 -15.18 -28.61 37.54
CA GLY A 96 -16.59 -28.57 37.93
C GLY A 96 -17.56 -28.53 36.74
N SER A 97 -18.26 -29.66 36.51
CA SER A 97 -19.65 -29.84 36.02
C SER A 97 -20.31 -28.84 35.03
N GLY A 98 -20.84 -29.33 33.90
CA GLY A 98 -21.74 -28.55 33.03
C GLY A 98 -22.35 -29.23 31.77
N PHE A 99 -23.30 -30.15 31.96
CA PHE A 99 -24.44 -30.56 31.09
C PHE A 99 -24.40 -30.53 29.52
N SER A 100 -24.58 -31.72 28.93
CA SER A 100 -25.58 -32.10 27.88
C SER A 100 -25.70 -31.40 26.52
N GLY A 101 -25.54 -32.18 25.44
CA GLY A 101 -25.98 -31.87 24.07
C GLY A 101 -26.82 -33.00 23.44
N TYR A 102 -27.89 -32.62 22.71
CA TYR A 102 -28.87 -33.51 22.05
C TYR A 102 -28.56 -33.67 20.52
N PRO A 103 -29.33 -34.41 19.69
CA PRO A 103 -28.74 -35.43 18.81
C PRO A 103 -28.56 -35.04 17.33
N GLN A 104 -27.81 -35.87 16.60
CA GLN A 104 -27.68 -35.87 15.14
C GLN A 104 -28.96 -36.37 14.42
N PRO A 105 -29.35 -35.78 13.28
CA PRO A 105 -30.30 -36.38 12.34
C PRO A 105 -29.60 -37.35 11.35
N PRO A 106 -30.32 -38.36 10.79
CA PRO A 106 -29.70 -39.50 10.10
C PRO A 106 -29.46 -39.29 8.60
N ALA A 107 -28.50 -40.06 8.06
CA ALA A 107 -28.28 -40.19 6.62
C ALA A 107 -29.39 -41.03 5.95
N GLN A 108 -29.84 -40.63 4.77
CA GLN A 108 -30.74 -41.42 3.92
C GLN A 108 -29.98 -42.12 2.79
N THR A 109 -30.10 -43.44 2.77
CA THR A 109 -29.67 -44.30 1.67
C THR A 109 -30.68 -44.22 0.53
N TYR A 110 -30.22 -44.07 -0.72
CA TYR A 110 -31.05 -44.36 -1.90
C TYR A 110 -30.36 -45.42 -2.76
N GLY A 111 -31.07 -46.52 -3.03
CA GLY A 111 -30.61 -47.59 -3.93
C GLY A 111 -31.10 -47.37 -5.36
N GLY A 112 -30.31 -47.80 -6.34
CA GLY A 112 -30.66 -47.80 -7.76
C GLY A 112 -29.83 -48.83 -8.52
N SER A 113 -30.49 -49.72 -9.27
CA SER A 113 -29.91 -50.87 -9.98
C SER A 113 -29.15 -50.48 -11.26
N GLY A 114 -28.16 -51.31 -11.66
CA GLY A 114 -27.30 -51.13 -12.86
C GLY A 114 -27.97 -51.48 -14.21
N PRO A 115 -27.30 -52.10 -15.22
CA PRO A 115 -26.08 -52.93 -15.12
C PRO A 115 -25.02 -52.82 -16.27
N ALA A 116 -23.97 -53.65 -16.12
CA ALA A 116 -23.20 -54.36 -17.16
C ALA A 116 -22.05 -53.67 -17.97
N GLN A 117 -20.98 -54.46 -18.16
CA GLN A 117 -19.74 -54.18 -18.90
C GLN A 117 -19.72 -54.92 -20.26
N ALA A 118 -18.90 -54.49 -21.22
CA ALA A 118 -18.22 -55.36 -22.20
C ALA A 118 -16.92 -54.69 -22.78
N PRO A 119 -15.87 -55.43 -23.23
CA PRO A 119 -14.51 -54.85 -23.39
C PRO A 119 -13.69 -55.26 -24.67
N ILE A 120 -12.41 -54.82 -24.76
CA ILE A 120 -11.27 -55.38 -25.60
C ILE A 120 -11.32 -55.02 -27.14
N PRO A 121 -10.23 -55.05 -28.01
CA PRO A 121 -8.76 -55.38 -27.86
C PRO A 121 -7.68 -54.42 -28.48
N GLY A 122 -6.39 -54.61 -28.07
CA GLY A 122 -5.17 -54.68 -28.94
C GLY A 122 -4.41 -53.39 -29.35
N GLY A 123 -3.08 -53.37 -29.62
CA GLY A 123 -2.00 -54.36 -29.35
C GLY A 123 -0.75 -54.36 -30.30
N PHE A 124 0.32 -53.59 -29.98
CA PHE A 124 1.75 -53.72 -30.42
C PHE A 124 2.11 -53.71 -31.94
N PRO A 125 3.41 -53.71 -32.38
CA PRO A 125 4.75 -53.57 -31.72
C PRO A 125 5.58 -52.34 -32.22
N GLY A 126 6.88 -52.09 -31.93
CA GLY A 126 7.84 -52.65 -30.94
C GLY A 126 9.31 -52.83 -31.42
N GLY A 127 10.29 -52.07 -30.88
CA GLY A 127 11.77 -52.23 -31.08
C GLY A 127 12.58 -50.91 -30.98
N GLN A 128 13.87 -50.83 -30.62
CA GLN A 128 14.78 -51.78 -29.93
C GLN A 128 15.99 -51.02 -29.26
N MET A 129 16.73 -51.69 -28.38
CA MET A 129 17.85 -51.25 -27.47
C MET A 129 19.24 -51.06 -28.18
N PRO A 130 20.43 -50.73 -27.55
CA PRO A 130 20.85 -51.04 -26.15
C PRO A 130 21.96 -50.22 -25.37
N SER A 131 21.92 -50.36 -24.02
CA SER A 131 23.06 -50.53 -23.05
C SER A 131 24.02 -49.34 -22.74
N GLN A 132 24.76 -49.23 -21.60
CA GLN A 132 25.22 -50.17 -20.53
C GLN A 132 25.18 -49.58 -19.07
N TYR A 133 25.40 -50.44 -18.06
CA TYR A 133 25.43 -50.27 -16.57
C TYR A 133 26.84 -49.84 -16.02
N PRO A 134 27.18 -49.81 -14.70
CA PRO A 134 26.46 -50.07 -13.41
C PRO A 134 26.60 -48.90 -12.37
N GLY A 135 26.14 -48.92 -11.10
CA GLY A 135 25.37 -49.87 -10.26
C GLY A 135 25.77 -49.74 -8.76
N GLY A 136 24.81 -49.73 -7.83
CA GLY A 136 25.04 -49.62 -6.37
C GLY A 136 23.76 -49.88 -5.54
N GLN A 137 23.87 -50.56 -4.40
CA GLN A 137 22.75 -51.30 -3.77
C GLN A 137 22.11 -50.62 -2.53
N MET A 138 20.86 -51.01 -2.22
CA MET A 138 20.11 -50.69 -0.99
C MET A 138 20.53 -51.59 0.20
N PRO A 139 19.96 -51.39 1.40
CA PRO A 139 18.76 -52.17 1.76
C PRO A 139 17.63 -51.40 2.47
N SER A 140 16.44 -52.02 2.51
CA SER A 140 15.13 -51.43 2.86
C SER A 140 14.51 -51.93 4.18
N GLN A 141 13.32 -51.35 4.51
CA GLN A 141 12.22 -51.81 5.41
C GLN A 141 12.21 -51.25 6.85
N TYR A 142 11.06 -51.00 7.53
CA TYR A 142 9.63 -51.20 7.17
C TYR A 142 8.67 -50.08 7.73
N PRO A 143 7.31 -50.15 7.83
CA PRO A 143 6.46 -48.98 7.52
C PRO A 143 5.55 -48.42 8.65
N GLY A 144 4.94 -47.25 8.42
CA GLY A 144 3.87 -46.67 9.27
C GLY A 144 2.95 -45.69 8.53
N ARG A 145 1.64 -45.98 8.53
CA ARG A 145 0.49 -45.29 7.91
C ARG A 145 0.61 -43.78 7.59
N GLN A 146 0.16 -43.41 6.39
CA GLN A 146 -0.35 -42.07 6.08
C GLN A 146 -1.85 -42.14 5.71
N THR A 147 -2.61 -41.15 6.12
CA THR A 147 -3.95 -40.81 5.60
C THR A 147 -3.97 -39.31 5.25
N PRO A 148 -4.66 -38.89 4.18
CA PRO A 148 -4.37 -37.62 3.52
C PRO A 148 -5.10 -36.42 4.16
N TYR A 149 -4.42 -35.28 4.20
CA TYR A 149 -5.02 -33.95 4.28
C TYR A 149 -4.56 -33.14 3.06
N PRO A 150 -5.48 -32.62 2.23
CA PRO A 150 -5.13 -31.69 1.16
C PRO A 150 -5.11 -30.26 1.72
N SER A 151 -3.92 -29.68 1.83
CA SER A 151 -3.75 -28.24 2.07
C SER A 151 -2.58 -27.74 1.24
N GLN A 152 -2.82 -27.66 -0.07
CA GLN A 152 -1.98 -26.85 -0.95
C GLN A 152 -2.23 -25.38 -0.63
N ILE A 153 -1.29 -24.74 0.04
CA ILE A 153 -1.03 -23.32 -0.15
C ILE A 153 0.31 -23.25 -0.85
N SER A 154 0.26 -22.99 -2.16
CA SER A 154 1.44 -22.81 -2.99
C SER A 154 2.15 -21.55 -2.53
N THR A 155 3.22 -21.69 -1.75
CA THR A 155 4.15 -20.59 -1.46
C THR A 155 4.97 -20.28 -2.72
N GLU A 156 4.34 -19.67 -3.71
CA GLU A 156 5.03 -19.08 -4.85
C GLU A 156 5.79 -17.84 -4.37
N SER A 157 7.02 -18.10 -3.94
CA SER A 157 8.09 -17.12 -3.89
C SER A 157 8.20 -16.45 -5.26
N PHE A 158 8.25 -15.11 -5.28
CA PHE A 158 8.49 -14.38 -6.53
C PHE A 158 9.83 -14.82 -7.12
N PRO A 159 9.87 -15.46 -8.30
CA PRO A 159 11.11 -15.96 -8.84
C PRO A 159 11.96 -14.79 -9.35
N SER A 160 13.06 -14.51 -8.65
CA SER A 160 14.04 -13.49 -9.00
C SER A 160 14.84 -13.91 -10.24
N TYR A 161 14.48 -13.37 -11.40
CA TYR A 161 15.20 -13.58 -12.67
C TYR A 161 15.15 -12.32 -13.55
N PRO A 162 16.14 -12.19 -14.43
CA PRO A 162 17.38 -11.49 -14.13
C PRO A 162 17.17 -9.98 -13.96
N VAL A 163 17.97 -9.38 -13.07
CA VAL A 163 18.03 -7.93 -12.88
C VAL A 163 18.39 -7.23 -14.19
N PHE A 164 17.72 -6.09 -14.41
CA PHE A 164 18.01 -5.12 -15.47
C PHE A 164 19.49 -5.06 -15.87
N SER A 165 19.80 -5.30 -17.14
CA SER A 165 20.81 -4.46 -17.79
C SER A 165 20.29 -3.03 -17.71
N PRO A 166 21.06 -2.06 -17.18
CA PRO A 166 20.66 -0.67 -17.17
C PRO A 166 20.73 -0.13 -18.61
N VAL A 167 19.66 -0.36 -19.37
CA VAL A 167 19.34 0.52 -20.51
C VAL A 167 19.02 1.86 -19.88
N SER A 168 19.99 2.77 -19.94
CA SER A 168 19.91 4.14 -19.44
C SER A 168 18.90 4.95 -20.26
N LEU A 169 17.61 4.65 -20.07
CA LEU A 169 16.56 5.62 -20.33
C LEU A 169 16.66 6.65 -19.20
N ASP A 170 17.30 7.78 -19.51
CA ASP A 170 17.22 9.00 -18.72
C ASP A 170 15.78 9.51 -18.71
N TYR A 171 14.93 8.87 -17.91
CA TYR A 171 13.57 9.32 -17.63
C TYR A 171 13.55 10.60 -16.77
N SER A 172 14.73 11.13 -16.44
CA SER A 172 14.95 12.39 -15.73
C SER A 172 14.78 13.61 -16.64
N SER A 173 13.56 13.85 -17.12
CA SER A 173 13.08 15.21 -17.49
C SER A 173 11.57 15.31 -17.76
N GLU A 174 10.92 14.24 -18.18
CA GLU A 174 9.47 14.26 -18.43
C GLU A 174 8.67 14.07 -17.12
N GLY A 175 7.73 14.97 -16.86
CA GLY A 175 6.83 14.86 -15.72
C GLY A 175 5.95 13.62 -15.79
N THR A 176 5.61 13.06 -14.63
CA THR A 176 4.67 11.93 -14.50
C THR A 176 3.31 12.29 -15.09
N GLN A 177 2.71 11.38 -15.85
CA GLN A 177 1.42 11.60 -16.52
C GLN A 177 0.43 10.47 -16.27
N GLY A 178 -0.75 10.84 -15.77
CA GLY A 178 -1.93 10.00 -15.78
C GLY A 178 -2.51 9.79 -17.18
N THR A 179 -3.15 8.65 -17.35
CA THR A 179 -3.97 8.30 -18.53
C THR A 179 -5.37 8.90 -18.40
N ILE A 180 -5.93 8.94 -17.18
CA ILE A 180 -7.13 9.73 -16.87
C ILE A 180 -6.73 11.18 -16.62
N ARG A 181 -7.51 12.11 -17.17
CA ARG A 181 -7.36 13.57 -16.97
C ARG A 181 -8.74 14.20 -16.73
N PRO A 182 -8.81 15.37 -16.07
CA PRO A 182 -10.08 16.09 -15.93
C PRO A 182 -10.69 16.41 -17.30
N ALA A 183 -11.95 16.03 -17.52
CA ALA A 183 -12.69 16.40 -18.72
C ALA A 183 -12.89 17.93 -18.77
N ALA A 184 -12.56 18.57 -19.89
CA ALA A 184 -12.59 20.03 -20.02
C ALA A 184 -14.02 20.60 -19.94
N ASN A 185 -14.98 19.97 -20.62
CA ASN A 185 -16.39 20.39 -20.66
C ASN A 185 -17.23 19.58 -19.65
N PHE A 186 -16.78 19.53 -18.39
CA PHE A 186 -17.40 18.71 -17.35
C PHE A 186 -18.70 19.31 -16.81
N ASP A 187 -19.76 18.50 -16.81
CA ASP A 187 -21.04 18.79 -16.16
C ASP A 187 -21.44 17.60 -15.27
N ALA A 188 -21.35 17.81 -13.95
CA ALA A 188 -21.67 16.80 -12.95
C ALA A 188 -23.15 16.38 -12.94
N MET A 189 -24.07 17.30 -13.29
CA MET A 189 -25.49 16.98 -13.37
C MET A 189 -25.76 16.11 -14.60
N ARG A 190 -25.14 16.45 -15.73
CA ARG A 190 -25.29 15.67 -16.96
C ARG A 190 -24.74 14.25 -16.82
N ASP A 191 -23.58 14.08 -16.20
CA ASP A 191 -23.02 12.75 -15.93
C ASP A 191 -23.88 11.97 -14.92
N ALA A 192 -24.45 12.63 -13.91
CA ALA A 192 -25.40 12.01 -12.98
C ALA A 192 -26.69 11.54 -13.68
N GLU A 193 -27.20 12.28 -14.67
CA GLU A 193 -28.31 11.84 -15.53
C GLU A 193 -27.98 10.59 -16.34
N ILE A 194 -26.78 10.55 -16.94
CA ILE A 194 -26.32 9.41 -17.74
C ILE A 194 -26.24 8.16 -16.86
N LEU A 195 -25.58 8.24 -15.70
CA LEU A 195 -25.50 7.13 -14.75
C LEU A 195 -26.89 6.73 -14.22
N ARG A 196 -27.77 7.71 -13.91
CA ARG A 196 -29.13 7.41 -13.44
C ARG A 196 -29.95 6.70 -14.51
N LYS A 197 -29.78 7.04 -15.79
CA LYS A 197 -30.43 6.38 -16.92
C LYS A 197 -29.87 4.98 -17.17
N ALA A 198 -28.55 4.81 -17.06
CA ALA A 198 -27.87 3.52 -17.22
C ALA A 198 -28.33 2.48 -16.19
N MET A 199 -28.66 2.93 -14.98
CA MET A 199 -29.21 2.13 -13.87
C MET A 199 -30.75 2.26 -13.77
N LYS A 200 -31.47 2.32 -14.90
CA LYS A 200 -32.94 2.45 -14.89
C LYS A 200 -33.62 1.48 -15.85
N GLY A 201 -34.19 0.42 -15.27
CA GLY A 201 -35.08 -0.48 -15.96
C GLY A 201 -34.86 -1.90 -15.47
N PHE A 202 -34.90 -2.84 -16.40
CA PHE A 202 -34.39 -4.20 -16.19
C PHE A 202 -33.04 -4.30 -16.90
N GLY A 203 -32.00 -4.67 -16.16
CA GLY A 203 -30.61 -4.64 -16.64
C GLY A 203 -29.98 -3.25 -16.58
N THR A 204 -28.67 -3.24 -16.83
CA THR A 204 -27.78 -2.08 -16.72
C THR A 204 -27.26 -1.70 -18.12
N ASP A 205 -26.87 -0.43 -18.31
CA ASP A 205 -26.08 0.01 -19.47
C ASP A 205 -24.62 0.16 -19.03
N GLU A 206 -23.89 -0.95 -19.00
CA GLU A 206 -22.49 -1.01 -18.57
C GLU A 206 -21.60 -0.08 -19.40
N GLN A 207 -21.87 0.04 -20.71
CA GLN A 207 -21.10 0.90 -21.61
C GLN A 207 -21.22 2.38 -21.21
N ALA A 208 -22.45 2.86 -20.95
CA ALA A 208 -22.65 4.24 -20.51
C ALA A 208 -21.98 4.54 -19.14
N ILE A 209 -21.90 3.54 -18.25
CA ILE A 209 -21.16 3.67 -16.98
C ILE A 209 -19.66 3.74 -17.24
N VAL A 210 -19.11 2.85 -18.08
CA VAL A 210 -17.68 2.87 -18.47
C VAL A 210 -17.29 4.19 -19.12
N ASP A 211 -18.09 4.69 -20.05
CA ASP A 211 -17.83 5.94 -20.78
C ASP A 211 -17.76 7.16 -19.87
N VAL A 212 -18.60 7.22 -18.82
CA VAL A 212 -18.53 8.28 -17.80
C VAL A 212 -17.34 8.06 -16.86
N VAL A 213 -17.20 6.87 -16.28
CA VAL A 213 -16.25 6.62 -15.17
C VAL A 213 -14.79 6.71 -15.64
N ALA A 214 -14.47 6.16 -16.81
CA ALA A 214 -13.10 6.18 -17.34
C ALA A 214 -12.66 7.57 -17.85
N ASN A 215 -13.60 8.44 -18.24
CA ASN A 215 -13.31 9.75 -18.84
C ASN A 215 -13.50 10.93 -17.87
N ARG A 216 -13.45 10.69 -16.55
CA ARG A 216 -13.55 11.73 -15.52
C ARG A 216 -12.46 11.51 -14.48
N SER A 217 -11.83 12.58 -14.02
CA SER A 217 -10.89 12.53 -12.90
C SER A 217 -11.60 12.16 -11.59
N ASN A 218 -10.84 11.76 -10.57
CA ASN A 218 -11.43 11.39 -9.28
C ASN A 218 -12.24 12.54 -8.65
N ASP A 219 -11.70 13.77 -8.70
CA ASP A 219 -12.40 14.99 -8.27
C ASP A 219 -13.75 15.19 -9.02
N GLN A 220 -13.78 14.94 -10.33
CA GLN A 220 -15.01 14.98 -11.12
C GLN A 220 -15.98 13.87 -10.70
N ARG A 221 -15.49 12.64 -10.45
CA ARG A 221 -16.28 11.53 -9.90
C ARG A 221 -16.88 11.87 -8.52
N GLN A 222 -16.16 12.59 -7.65
CA GLN A 222 -16.73 13.09 -6.38
C GLN A 222 -17.85 14.12 -6.61
N LYS A 223 -17.69 15.02 -7.58
CA LYS A 223 -18.73 15.99 -7.97
C LYS A 223 -19.96 15.31 -8.57
N ILE A 224 -19.80 14.23 -9.35
CA ILE A 224 -20.90 13.41 -9.86
C ILE A 224 -21.66 12.73 -8.71
N LYS A 225 -20.97 12.15 -7.71
CA LYS A 225 -21.61 11.58 -6.51
C LYS A 225 -22.49 12.61 -5.79
N ALA A 226 -21.97 13.83 -5.61
CA ALA A 226 -22.71 14.93 -5.00
C ALA A 226 -23.94 15.34 -5.84
N ALA A 227 -23.77 15.56 -7.15
CA ALA A 227 -24.86 15.94 -8.05
C ALA A 227 -25.97 14.88 -8.10
N PHE A 228 -25.63 13.60 -8.19
CA PHE A 228 -26.58 12.49 -8.15
C PHE A 228 -27.39 12.47 -6.84
N LYS A 229 -26.74 12.73 -5.70
CA LYS A 229 -27.40 12.83 -4.39
C LYS A 229 -28.36 14.02 -4.33
N THR A 230 -27.98 15.18 -4.86
CA THR A 230 -28.82 16.38 -4.92
C THR A 230 -30.02 16.20 -5.85
N MET A 231 -29.82 15.64 -7.05
CA MET A 231 -30.86 15.54 -8.08
C MET A 231 -31.89 14.44 -7.79
N TYR A 232 -31.48 13.33 -7.16
CA TYR A 232 -32.33 12.14 -7.00
C TYR A 232 -32.57 11.73 -5.55
N GLY A 233 -31.93 12.36 -4.56
CA GLY A 233 -31.96 11.96 -3.15
C GLY A 233 -31.26 10.63 -2.84
N LYS A 234 -30.76 9.95 -3.88
CA LYS A 234 -30.19 8.61 -3.84
C LYS A 234 -28.67 8.60 -3.64
N ASP A 235 -28.14 7.48 -3.18
CA ASP A 235 -26.69 7.28 -3.08
C ASP A 235 -26.18 6.58 -4.35
N LEU A 236 -25.29 7.23 -5.10
CA LEU A 236 -24.74 6.69 -6.35
C LEU A 236 -23.96 5.40 -6.14
N ILE A 237 -23.23 5.29 -5.03
CA ILE A 237 -22.39 4.12 -4.74
C ILE A 237 -23.27 2.93 -4.39
N LYS A 238 -24.34 3.16 -3.62
CA LYS A 238 -25.33 2.13 -3.31
C LYS A 238 -26.08 1.67 -4.57
N ASP A 239 -26.52 2.59 -5.43
CA ASP A 239 -27.21 2.24 -6.68
C ASP A 239 -26.25 1.42 -7.59
N LEU A 240 -24.98 1.83 -7.76
CA LEU A 240 -23.99 1.07 -8.53
C LEU A 240 -23.75 -0.35 -7.95
N LYS A 241 -23.68 -0.49 -6.62
CA LYS A 241 -23.56 -1.80 -5.95
C LYS A 241 -24.75 -2.75 -6.16
N SER A 242 -25.94 -2.21 -6.44
CA SER A 242 -27.12 -3.05 -6.71
C SER A 242 -27.27 -3.46 -8.18
N GLU A 243 -26.57 -2.80 -9.09
CA GLU A 243 -26.74 -2.94 -10.55
C GLU A 243 -25.52 -3.59 -11.24
N LEU A 244 -24.43 -3.81 -10.48
CA LEU A 244 -23.16 -4.38 -10.93
C LEU A 244 -22.77 -5.58 -10.05
N SER A 245 -21.79 -6.37 -10.48
CA SER A 245 -21.21 -7.44 -9.67
C SER A 245 -19.76 -7.78 -10.06
N GLY A 246 -19.04 -8.43 -9.14
CA GLY A 246 -17.68 -8.95 -9.37
C GLY A 246 -16.64 -7.86 -9.67
N ASN A 247 -15.57 -8.21 -10.38
CA ASN A 247 -14.42 -7.32 -10.61
C ASN A 247 -14.79 -5.98 -11.29
N MET A 248 -15.89 -5.93 -12.05
CA MET A 248 -16.40 -4.67 -12.62
C MET A 248 -16.97 -3.75 -11.54
N GLU A 249 -17.74 -4.30 -10.60
CA GLU A 249 -18.23 -3.56 -9.43
C GLU A 249 -17.04 -3.03 -8.63
N GLU A 250 -16.10 -3.90 -8.25
CA GLU A 250 -14.91 -3.53 -7.46
C GLU A 250 -14.10 -2.39 -8.11
N LEU A 251 -13.83 -2.49 -9.42
CA LEU A 251 -13.11 -1.47 -10.18
C LEU A 251 -13.85 -0.13 -10.22
N ILE A 252 -15.17 -0.14 -10.45
CA ILE A 252 -15.99 1.09 -10.47
C ILE A 252 -16.03 1.74 -9.09
N LEU A 253 -16.21 0.94 -8.03
CA LEU A 253 -16.23 1.44 -6.66
C LEU A 253 -14.88 2.05 -6.26
N ALA A 254 -13.78 1.39 -6.58
CA ALA A 254 -12.42 1.88 -6.35
C ALA A 254 -12.19 3.24 -7.06
N LEU A 255 -12.66 3.39 -8.30
CA LEU A 255 -12.59 4.66 -9.03
C LEU A 255 -13.41 5.78 -8.36
N PHE A 256 -14.51 5.46 -7.68
CA PHE A 256 -15.32 6.45 -6.95
C PHE A 256 -14.84 6.76 -5.52
N MET A 257 -13.81 6.07 -5.01
CA MET A 257 -13.16 6.40 -3.74
C MET A 257 -12.12 7.52 -3.93
N PRO A 258 -12.04 8.54 -3.05
CA PRO A 258 -10.92 9.48 -3.04
C PRO A 258 -9.56 8.74 -2.92
N PRO A 259 -8.46 9.18 -3.56
CA PRO A 259 -7.24 8.39 -3.62
C PRO A 259 -6.67 7.99 -2.24
N THR A 260 -6.56 8.95 -1.32
CA THR A 260 -6.13 8.72 0.07
C THR A 260 -7.06 7.75 0.83
N TYR A 261 -8.38 7.84 0.58
CA TYR A 261 -9.35 6.92 1.16
C TYR A 261 -9.17 5.51 0.60
N TYR A 262 -8.92 5.36 -0.71
CA TYR A 262 -8.73 4.07 -1.34
C TYR A 262 -7.49 3.34 -0.81
N ASP A 263 -6.38 4.07 -0.60
CA ASP A 263 -5.19 3.52 0.05
C ASP A 263 -5.47 3.14 1.52
N ALA A 264 -6.11 4.01 2.31
CA ALA A 264 -6.45 3.72 3.71
C ALA A 264 -7.43 2.53 3.83
N TRP A 265 -8.44 2.44 2.97
CA TRP A 265 -9.38 1.34 2.88
C TRP A 265 -8.70 0.03 2.46
N SER A 266 -7.75 0.10 1.51
CA SER A 266 -6.98 -1.07 1.07
C SER A 266 -6.11 -1.61 2.19
N LEU A 267 -5.44 -0.75 2.97
CA LEU A 267 -4.69 -1.15 4.17
C LEU A 267 -5.60 -1.76 5.24
N TRP A 268 -6.76 -1.14 5.49
CA TRP A 268 -7.72 -1.63 6.49
C TRP A 268 -8.22 -3.03 6.12
N ASN A 269 -8.69 -3.19 4.88
CA ASN A 269 -9.18 -4.44 4.32
C ASN A 269 -8.09 -5.52 4.21
N ALA A 270 -6.82 -5.13 4.03
CA ALA A 270 -5.68 -6.03 4.05
C ALA A 270 -5.36 -6.60 5.44
N MET A 271 -5.89 -6.01 6.51
CA MET A 271 -5.73 -6.44 7.91
C MET A 271 -7.08 -6.74 8.59
N GLN A 272 -8.16 -6.94 7.82
CA GLN A 272 -9.44 -7.40 8.36
C GLN A 272 -9.62 -8.90 8.15
N GLY A 273 -10.03 -9.60 9.21
CA GLY A 273 -10.44 -11.00 9.15
C GLY A 273 -9.35 -11.96 9.63
N ALA A 274 -9.26 -13.12 8.98
CA ALA A 274 -8.28 -14.15 9.32
C ALA A 274 -7.14 -14.14 8.30
N GLY A 275 -5.92 -13.86 8.76
CA GLY A 275 -4.75 -13.65 7.91
C GLY A 275 -4.63 -12.22 7.40
N THR A 276 -3.49 -11.93 6.77
CA THR A 276 -3.10 -10.59 6.35
C THR A 276 -2.79 -10.60 4.85
N GLN A 277 -3.02 -9.50 4.15
CA GLN A 277 -2.62 -9.33 2.75
C GLN A 277 -1.33 -8.50 2.67
N GLU A 278 -0.20 -9.08 3.08
CA GLU A 278 1.07 -8.37 3.28
C GLU A 278 1.57 -7.68 2.00
N ARG A 279 1.22 -8.22 0.83
CA ARG A 279 1.52 -7.64 -0.49
C ARG A 279 0.88 -6.26 -0.67
N VAL A 280 -0.32 -6.03 -0.13
CA VAL A 280 -1.00 -4.72 -0.16
C VAL A 280 -0.29 -3.73 0.78
N LEU A 281 0.09 -4.19 1.98
CA LEU A 281 0.85 -3.38 2.94
C LEU A 281 2.18 -2.91 2.35
N ILE A 282 2.93 -3.82 1.72
CA ILE A 282 4.19 -3.51 1.02
C ILE A 282 3.96 -2.52 -0.12
N GLU A 283 3.01 -2.80 -1.01
CA GLU A 283 2.80 -1.99 -2.22
C GLU A 283 2.36 -0.56 -1.91
N ILE A 284 1.59 -0.34 -0.84
CA ILE A 284 1.20 1.02 -0.41
C ILE A 284 2.34 1.64 0.40
N LEU A 285 2.73 1.04 1.53
CA LEU A 285 3.63 1.68 2.48
C LEU A 285 5.05 1.89 1.93
N CYS A 286 5.55 1.01 1.05
CA CYS A 286 6.89 1.15 0.48
C CYS A 286 6.97 2.02 -0.79
N THR A 287 5.85 2.48 -1.36
CA THR A 287 5.84 3.24 -2.64
C THR A 287 5.36 4.68 -2.53
N ARG A 288 4.52 4.99 -1.53
CA ARG A 288 3.98 6.33 -1.29
C ARG A 288 5.03 7.27 -0.68
N THR A 289 4.85 8.57 -0.95
CA THR A 289 5.63 9.68 -0.37
C THR A 289 5.29 9.91 1.09
N ASN A 290 6.13 10.67 1.81
CA ASN A 290 5.85 11.04 3.19
C ASN A 290 4.51 11.79 3.35
N GLN A 291 4.15 12.65 2.39
CA GLN A 291 2.89 13.38 2.43
C GLN A 291 1.70 12.41 2.31
N GLU A 292 1.71 11.55 1.28
CA GLU A 292 0.67 10.54 1.08
C GLU A 292 0.53 9.62 2.32
N ILE A 293 1.64 9.13 2.90
CA ILE A 293 1.60 8.31 4.12
C ILE A 293 0.94 9.04 5.30
N ARG A 294 1.29 10.31 5.56
CA ARG A 294 0.69 11.09 6.66
C ARG A 294 -0.79 11.37 6.42
N GLU A 295 -1.20 11.54 5.17
CA GLU A 295 -2.61 11.70 4.79
C GLU A 295 -3.38 10.38 4.94
N ILE A 296 -2.79 9.24 4.54
CA ILE A 296 -3.32 7.89 4.74
C ILE A 296 -3.52 7.60 6.22
N VAL A 297 -2.52 7.83 7.08
CA VAL A 297 -2.61 7.63 8.55
C VAL A 297 -3.77 8.44 9.15
N ARG A 298 -3.92 9.71 8.75
CA ARG A 298 -5.03 10.57 9.21
C ARG A 298 -6.39 10.06 8.73
N CYS A 299 -6.49 9.69 7.45
CA CYS A 299 -7.71 9.17 6.84
C CYS A 299 -8.13 7.83 7.48
N TYR A 300 -7.17 6.94 7.73
CA TYR A 300 -7.41 5.68 8.42
C TYR A 300 -8.01 5.88 9.82
N GLN A 301 -7.46 6.83 10.57
CA GLN A 301 -7.94 7.18 11.91
C GLN A 301 -9.31 7.89 11.90
N SER A 302 -9.61 8.72 10.89
CA SER A 302 -10.91 9.41 10.80
C SER A 302 -12.04 8.50 10.32
N GLU A 303 -11.76 7.61 9.36
CA GLU A 303 -12.79 6.79 8.70
C GLU A 303 -13.07 5.46 9.42
N PHE A 304 -12.04 4.83 9.99
CA PHE A 304 -12.18 3.53 10.65
C PHE A 304 -12.12 3.62 12.18
N GLY A 305 -11.73 4.77 12.74
CA GLY A 305 -11.55 4.95 14.19
C GLY A 305 -10.36 4.18 14.76
N ARG A 306 -9.45 3.69 13.90
CA ARG A 306 -8.31 2.82 14.27
C ARG A 306 -6.96 3.50 14.05
N ASP A 307 -5.93 2.97 14.70
CA ASP A 307 -4.57 3.45 14.59
C ASP A 307 -3.79 2.53 13.64
N LEU A 308 -3.33 3.07 12.51
CA LEU A 308 -2.68 2.28 11.45
C LEU A 308 -1.39 1.59 11.94
N GLU A 309 -0.61 2.23 12.81
CA GLU A 309 0.61 1.60 13.33
C GLU A 309 0.27 0.45 14.28
N LYS A 310 -0.74 0.63 15.14
CA LYS A 310 -1.19 -0.44 16.05
C LYS A 310 -1.75 -1.64 15.28
N ASP A 311 -2.50 -1.41 14.21
CA ASP A 311 -3.02 -2.48 13.36
C ASP A 311 -1.89 -3.21 12.61
N ILE A 312 -0.91 -2.48 12.05
CA ILE A 312 0.31 -3.10 11.48
C ILE A 312 1.02 -3.99 12.51
N ARG A 313 1.07 -3.57 13.78
CA ARG A 313 1.71 -4.33 14.88
C ARG A 313 0.88 -5.50 15.40
N SER A 314 -0.43 -5.53 15.19
CA SER A 314 -1.25 -6.71 15.52
C SER A 314 -1.21 -7.77 14.44
N ASP A 315 -1.09 -7.36 13.17
CA ASP A 315 -1.28 -8.22 12.01
C ASP A 315 0.03 -8.61 11.29
N THR A 316 1.17 -8.08 11.76
CA THR A 316 2.51 -8.45 11.27
C THR A 316 3.48 -8.67 12.43
N SER A 317 4.67 -9.21 12.16
CA SER A 317 5.68 -9.45 13.20
C SER A 317 7.13 -9.34 12.72
N GLY A 318 8.06 -9.27 13.68
CA GLY A 318 9.49 -9.41 13.44
C GLY A 318 10.10 -8.25 12.63
N HIS A 319 11.00 -8.58 11.70
CA HIS A 319 11.65 -7.54 10.89
C HIS A 319 10.72 -6.93 9.84
N PHE A 320 9.69 -7.67 9.41
CA PHE A 320 8.67 -7.16 8.49
C PHE A 320 7.80 -6.08 9.15
N GLU A 321 7.31 -6.33 10.38
CA GLU A 321 6.63 -5.32 11.21
C GLU A 321 7.48 -4.05 11.35
N ARG A 322 8.76 -4.20 11.73
CA ARG A 322 9.68 -3.07 11.90
C ARG A 322 9.85 -2.24 10.62
N LEU A 323 9.91 -2.88 9.46
CA LEU A 323 9.95 -2.18 8.17
C LEU A 323 8.66 -1.40 7.92
N LEU A 324 7.49 -2.04 8.05
CA LEU A 324 6.21 -1.38 7.82
C LEU A 324 5.96 -0.22 8.79
N VAL A 325 6.28 -0.40 10.08
CA VAL A 325 6.26 0.67 11.10
C VAL A 325 7.16 1.83 10.70
N SER A 326 8.37 1.55 10.21
CA SER A 326 9.32 2.59 9.75
C SER A 326 8.76 3.37 8.56
N MET A 327 8.14 2.69 7.60
CA MET A 327 7.49 3.33 6.45
C MET A 327 6.24 4.12 6.85
N CYS A 328 5.43 3.60 7.77
CA CYS A 328 4.21 4.23 8.28
C CYS A 328 4.45 5.58 8.99
N GLN A 329 5.68 5.87 9.44
CA GLN A 329 6.01 7.18 10.02
C GLN A 329 5.96 8.31 8.99
N GLY A 330 6.11 8.02 7.68
CA GLY A 330 6.22 9.05 6.64
C GLY A 330 7.33 10.05 6.94
N ASN A 331 8.53 9.54 7.28
CA ASN A 331 9.68 10.35 7.71
C ASN A 331 11.00 9.96 6.98
N ARG A 332 10.89 9.58 5.70
CA ARG A 332 12.05 9.39 4.82
C ARG A 332 12.66 10.76 4.47
N ASP A 333 13.95 10.83 4.23
CA ASP A 333 14.56 11.98 3.57
C ASP A 333 14.02 12.10 2.12
N GLU A 334 13.49 13.25 1.71
CA GLU A 334 12.98 13.48 0.34
C GLU A 334 13.85 14.47 -0.46
N ASN A 335 15.04 14.82 0.06
CA ASN A 335 16.00 15.67 -0.62
C ASN A 335 16.47 15.07 -1.95
N GLN A 336 16.53 15.92 -2.98
CA GLN A 336 16.98 15.55 -4.33
C GLN A 336 18.51 15.59 -4.49
N SER A 337 19.22 16.24 -3.56
CA SER A 337 20.68 16.29 -3.53
C SER A 337 21.29 14.94 -3.13
N VAL A 338 22.30 14.49 -3.88
CA VAL A 338 23.02 13.24 -3.60
C VAL A 338 24.37 13.55 -2.95
N ASN A 339 24.65 12.89 -1.82
CA ASN A 339 25.99 12.83 -1.21
C ASN A 339 26.67 11.52 -1.62
N HIS A 340 27.61 11.60 -2.56
CA HIS A 340 28.33 10.44 -3.07
C HIS A 340 29.31 9.82 -2.06
N GLN A 341 29.79 10.55 -1.05
CA GLN A 341 30.58 9.96 0.03
C GLN A 341 29.67 9.11 0.93
N MET A 342 28.53 9.66 1.36
CA MET A 342 27.55 8.92 2.15
C MET A 342 27.00 7.71 1.37
N ALA A 343 26.92 7.78 0.04
CA ALA A 343 26.55 6.64 -0.81
C ALA A 343 27.57 5.49 -0.72
N GLN A 344 28.87 5.80 -0.68
CA GLN A 344 29.94 4.81 -0.51
C GLN A 344 29.94 4.24 0.92
N GLU A 345 29.73 5.08 1.93
CA GLU A 345 29.65 4.66 3.34
C GLU A 345 28.41 3.79 3.61
N ASP A 346 27.24 4.15 3.09
CA ASP A 346 26.02 3.34 3.18
C ASP A 346 26.19 2.01 2.41
N ALA A 347 26.83 2.02 1.23
CA ALA A 347 27.12 0.80 0.49
C ALA A 347 28.05 -0.14 1.29
N GLN A 348 29.12 0.40 1.87
CA GLN A 348 30.04 -0.34 2.74
C GLN A 348 29.31 -0.94 3.95
N ARG A 349 28.42 -0.17 4.60
CA ARG A 349 27.56 -0.65 5.69
C ARG A 349 26.64 -1.79 5.26
N LEU A 350 25.96 -1.67 4.12
CA LEU A 350 25.09 -2.73 3.58
C LEU A 350 25.89 -4.01 3.26
N TYR A 351 27.12 -3.88 2.76
CA TYR A 351 27.97 -5.05 2.47
C TYR A 351 28.41 -5.73 3.77
N GLN A 352 28.90 -4.97 4.75
CA GLN A 352 29.27 -5.48 6.07
C GLN A 352 28.07 -6.06 6.85
N ALA A 353 26.85 -5.60 6.56
CA ALA A 353 25.60 -6.10 7.14
C ALA A 353 25.07 -7.38 6.46
N GLY A 354 25.58 -7.78 5.30
CA GLY A 354 25.17 -8.99 4.57
C GLY A 354 26.39 -9.79 4.12
N GLU A 355 26.72 -9.74 2.83
CA GLU A 355 27.78 -10.58 2.21
C GLU A 355 29.17 -10.51 2.87
N GLY A 356 29.48 -9.48 3.65
CA GLY A 356 30.72 -9.33 4.41
C GLY A 356 30.76 -10.05 5.76
N ARG A 357 29.71 -10.79 6.17
CA ARG A 357 29.62 -11.48 7.47
C ARG A 357 28.88 -12.82 7.36
N LEU A 358 28.79 -13.54 8.48
CA LEU A 358 27.86 -14.66 8.63
C LEU A 358 26.57 -14.17 9.30
N GLY A 359 25.43 -14.53 8.71
CA GLY A 359 24.11 -13.99 9.05
C GLY A 359 23.95 -12.53 8.67
N THR A 360 22.75 -11.98 8.81
CA THR A 360 22.41 -10.63 8.35
C THR A 360 22.28 -9.65 9.52
N ASP A 361 22.56 -8.37 9.30
CA ASP A 361 22.09 -7.27 10.16
C ASP A 361 20.91 -6.59 9.48
N GLU A 362 19.71 -7.11 9.73
CA GLU A 362 18.47 -6.61 9.13
C GLU A 362 18.14 -5.19 9.60
N SER A 363 18.67 -4.76 10.76
CA SER A 363 18.46 -3.43 11.30
C SER A 363 19.24 -2.38 10.53
N CYS A 364 20.46 -2.69 10.10
CA CYS A 364 21.24 -1.86 9.19
C CYS A 364 20.56 -1.70 7.83
N PHE A 365 20.08 -2.80 7.24
CA PHE A 365 19.30 -2.76 5.99
C PHE A 365 18.04 -1.91 6.14
N ASN A 366 17.23 -2.13 7.18
CA ASN A 366 16.03 -1.34 7.44
C ASN A 366 16.35 0.15 7.65
N MET A 367 17.37 0.49 8.45
CA MET A 367 17.78 1.87 8.69
C MET A 367 18.11 2.60 7.39
N ILE A 368 18.98 2.02 6.54
CA ILE A 368 19.41 2.68 5.30
C ILE A 368 18.25 2.73 4.29
N LEU A 369 17.58 1.61 4.06
CA LEU A 369 16.53 1.51 3.04
C LEU A 369 15.25 2.25 3.43
N ALA A 370 14.88 2.37 4.71
CA ALA A 370 13.69 3.14 5.12
C ALA A 370 13.92 4.66 5.17
N THR A 371 15.14 5.13 5.49
CA THR A 371 15.36 6.56 5.80
C THR A 371 15.96 7.41 4.68
N ARG A 372 16.77 6.85 3.77
CA ARG A 372 17.45 7.62 2.72
C ARG A 372 16.50 8.04 1.60
N SER A 373 16.79 9.18 0.96
CA SER A 373 16.05 9.62 -0.23
C SER A 373 16.25 8.66 -1.40
N PHE A 374 15.28 8.59 -2.31
CA PHE A 374 15.40 7.71 -3.48
C PHE A 374 16.59 8.06 -4.39
N PRO A 375 16.90 9.35 -4.67
CA PRO A 375 18.14 9.72 -5.37
C PRO A 375 19.41 9.27 -4.63
N GLN A 376 19.45 9.42 -3.31
CA GLN A 376 20.57 8.96 -2.49
C GLN A 376 20.69 7.43 -2.51
N LEU A 377 19.58 6.70 -2.37
CA LEU A 377 19.55 5.23 -2.43
C LEU A 377 20.03 4.72 -3.79
N LYS A 378 19.64 5.36 -4.90
CA LYS A 378 20.14 4.99 -6.23
C LYS A 378 21.67 5.07 -6.29
N ALA A 379 22.26 6.16 -5.81
CA ALA A 379 23.72 6.29 -5.72
C ALA A 379 24.36 5.25 -4.77
N THR A 380 23.72 4.92 -3.64
CA THR A 380 24.15 3.85 -2.73
C THR A 380 24.12 2.48 -3.42
N ILE A 381 23.09 2.17 -4.21
CA ILE A 381 22.98 0.92 -4.97
C ILE A 381 24.09 0.83 -6.03
N GLU A 382 24.35 1.92 -6.76
CA GLU A 382 25.43 2.00 -7.74
C GLU A 382 26.83 1.89 -7.11
N ALA A 383 27.03 2.39 -5.90
CA ALA A 383 28.26 2.20 -5.11
C ALA A 383 28.38 0.74 -4.62
N TYR A 384 27.29 0.16 -4.12
CA TYR A 384 27.24 -1.23 -3.65
C TYR A 384 27.62 -2.21 -4.76
N SER A 385 27.02 -2.10 -5.94
CA SER A 385 27.27 -3.02 -7.06
C SER A 385 28.74 -3.05 -7.51
N ARG A 386 29.43 -1.89 -7.47
CA ARG A 386 30.85 -1.79 -7.81
C ARG A 386 31.77 -2.42 -6.76
N MET A 387 31.39 -2.37 -5.49
CA MET A 387 32.19 -2.87 -4.37
C MET A 387 31.95 -4.36 -4.09
N ALA A 388 30.68 -4.79 -4.08
CA ALA A 388 30.29 -6.17 -3.79
C ALA A 388 30.45 -7.12 -5.00
N ASN A 389 30.62 -6.57 -6.21
CA ASN A 389 30.58 -7.31 -7.48
C ASN A 389 29.26 -8.13 -7.63
N ARG A 390 28.17 -7.62 -7.06
CA ARG A 390 26.80 -8.15 -7.13
C ARG A 390 25.83 -6.98 -6.96
N ASP A 391 24.70 -7.01 -7.65
CA ASP A 391 23.62 -6.05 -7.44
C ASP A 391 22.90 -6.27 -6.08
N LEU A 392 22.39 -5.18 -5.50
CA LEU A 392 21.78 -5.21 -4.17
C LEU A 392 20.49 -6.06 -4.10
N LEU A 393 19.73 -6.21 -5.21
CA LEU A 393 18.52 -7.04 -5.23
C LEU A 393 18.87 -8.53 -5.10
N SER A 394 19.92 -8.97 -5.78
CA SER A 394 20.47 -10.32 -5.65
C SER A 394 21.05 -10.57 -4.26
N SER A 395 21.70 -9.59 -3.63
CA SER A 395 22.16 -9.71 -2.24
C SER A 395 20.97 -9.83 -1.27
N ILE A 396 19.95 -8.98 -1.39
CA ILE A 396 18.72 -9.08 -0.59
C ILE A 396 18.05 -10.46 -0.77
N SER A 397 18.04 -11.00 -1.99
CA SER A 397 17.48 -12.34 -2.30
C SER A 397 18.24 -13.51 -1.64
N ARG A 398 19.46 -13.28 -1.13
CA ARG A 398 20.29 -14.31 -0.47
C ARG A 398 20.28 -14.17 1.04
N GLU A 399 20.19 -12.94 1.54
CA GLU A 399 20.25 -12.61 2.97
C GLU A 399 18.87 -12.57 3.66
N PHE A 400 17.78 -12.41 2.89
CA PHE A 400 16.41 -12.30 3.41
C PHE A 400 15.47 -13.30 2.73
N SER A 401 14.33 -13.57 3.37
CA SER A 401 13.23 -14.33 2.76
C SER A 401 11.86 -13.73 3.10
N GLY A 402 10.85 -14.06 2.29
CA GLY A 402 9.44 -13.75 2.57
C GLY A 402 9.09 -12.25 2.45
N TYR A 403 8.28 -11.74 3.38
CA TYR A 403 7.73 -10.38 3.27
C TYR A 403 8.73 -9.26 3.60
N ILE A 404 9.71 -9.51 4.47
CA ILE A 404 10.81 -8.56 4.68
C ILE A 404 11.65 -8.41 3.40
N GLU A 405 12.02 -9.53 2.76
CA GLU A 405 12.72 -9.53 1.46
C GLU A 405 11.91 -8.75 0.40
N SER A 406 10.62 -9.02 0.29
CA SER A 406 9.70 -8.36 -0.65
C SER A 406 9.58 -6.85 -0.41
N GLY A 407 9.52 -6.42 0.86
CA GLY A 407 9.49 -5.00 1.24
C GLY A 407 10.79 -4.27 0.92
N LEU A 408 11.95 -4.85 1.26
CA LEU A 408 13.26 -4.27 0.95
C LEU A 408 13.50 -4.19 -0.57
N LYS A 409 13.13 -5.24 -1.33
CA LYS A 409 13.16 -5.23 -2.80
C LYS A 409 12.29 -4.12 -3.39
N THR A 410 11.06 -3.96 -2.90
CA THR A 410 10.13 -2.91 -3.37
C THR A 410 10.75 -1.51 -3.23
N ILE A 411 11.39 -1.22 -2.10
CA ILE A 411 12.09 0.05 -1.87
C ILE A 411 13.25 0.25 -2.86
N VAL A 412 14.08 -0.77 -3.05
CA VAL A 412 15.23 -0.72 -3.98
C VAL A 412 14.76 -0.55 -5.42
N GLN A 413 13.72 -1.27 -5.85
CA GLN A 413 13.12 -1.12 -7.18
C GLN A 413 12.52 0.27 -7.38
N CYS A 414 11.84 0.83 -6.37
CA CYS A 414 11.32 2.20 -6.41
C CYS A 414 12.42 3.27 -6.44
N ALA A 415 13.56 3.04 -5.79
CA ALA A 415 14.74 3.91 -5.87
C ALA A 415 15.36 3.93 -7.26
N LEU A 416 15.35 2.78 -7.96
CA LEU A 416 15.87 2.65 -9.32
C LEU A 416 14.90 3.23 -10.36
N ASN A 417 13.64 2.78 -10.37
CA ASN A 417 12.57 3.23 -11.27
C ASN A 417 11.18 2.77 -10.76
N ARG A 418 10.44 3.66 -10.07
CA ARG A 418 9.10 3.36 -9.54
C ARG A 418 8.06 2.98 -10.61
N PRO A 419 7.95 3.68 -11.77
CA PRO A 419 7.09 3.20 -12.86
C PRO A 419 7.44 1.80 -13.37
N ALA A 420 8.72 1.40 -13.40
CA ALA A 420 9.11 0.04 -13.77
C ALA A 420 8.71 -1.00 -12.71
N PHE A 421 8.77 -0.65 -11.42
CA PHE A 421 8.22 -1.51 -10.35
C PHE A 421 6.72 -1.79 -10.57
N PHE A 422 5.91 -0.76 -10.83
CA PHE A 422 4.48 -0.97 -11.10
C PHE A 422 4.23 -1.73 -12.41
N ALA A 423 5.05 -1.52 -13.45
CA ALA A 423 4.98 -2.30 -14.67
C ALA A 423 5.27 -3.80 -14.42
N GLU A 424 6.26 -4.11 -13.58
CA GLU A 424 6.55 -5.48 -13.16
C GLU A 424 5.40 -6.09 -12.36
N ARG A 425 4.87 -5.36 -11.37
CA ARG A 425 3.73 -5.82 -10.56
C ARG A 425 2.48 -6.12 -11.40
N LEU A 426 2.18 -5.28 -12.40
CA LEU A 426 1.11 -5.53 -13.38
C LEU A 426 1.37 -6.74 -14.26
N TYR A 427 2.62 -6.98 -14.67
CA TYR A 427 2.94 -8.17 -15.46
C TYR A 427 2.71 -9.43 -14.64
N TYR A 428 3.22 -9.49 -13.41
CA TYR A 428 3.04 -10.65 -12.54
C TYR A 428 1.60 -10.81 -12.04
N SER A 429 0.75 -9.77 -12.02
CA SER A 429 -0.68 -9.94 -11.71
C SER A 429 -1.49 -10.58 -12.85
N MET A 430 -0.92 -10.65 -14.07
CA MET A 430 -1.54 -11.26 -15.26
C MET A 430 -0.66 -12.36 -15.88
N LYS A 431 0.22 -12.97 -15.08
CA LYS A 431 1.18 -13.98 -15.55
C LYS A 431 0.82 -15.36 -15.03
N GLY A 432 0.32 -16.22 -15.91
CA GLY A 432 0.10 -17.63 -15.63
C GLY A 432 -1.33 -18.05 -15.97
N ALA A 433 -1.93 -18.84 -15.09
CA ALA A 433 -3.33 -19.21 -15.19
C ALA A 433 -4.14 -18.44 -14.13
N GLY A 434 -5.01 -17.54 -14.58
CA GLY A 434 -5.78 -16.64 -13.71
C GLY A 434 -5.04 -15.33 -13.42
N THR A 435 -5.77 -14.41 -12.79
CA THR A 435 -5.39 -13.01 -12.60
C THR A 435 -5.42 -12.63 -11.12
N ASP A 436 -4.41 -11.91 -10.63
CA ASP A 436 -4.49 -11.18 -9.36
C ASP A 436 -5.22 -9.86 -9.60
N ASP A 437 -6.55 -9.96 -9.73
CA ASP A 437 -7.44 -8.83 -10.00
C ASP A 437 -7.34 -7.72 -8.93
N SER A 438 -7.11 -8.10 -7.66
CA SER A 438 -6.88 -7.14 -6.57
C SER A 438 -5.68 -6.24 -6.84
N THR A 439 -4.54 -6.82 -7.24
CA THR A 439 -3.36 -6.04 -7.65
C THR A 439 -3.60 -5.26 -8.95
N LEU A 440 -4.23 -5.88 -9.95
CA LEU A 440 -4.50 -5.24 -11.24
C LEU A 440 -5.38 -3.98 -11.07
N VAL A 441 -6.51 -4.10 -10.37
CA VAL A 441 -7.41 -2.98 -10.04
C VAL A 441 -6.68 -1.93 -9.22
N ARG A 442 -6.00 -2.31 -8.13
CA ARG A 442 -5.36 -1.35 -7.22
C ARG A 442 -4.27 -0.53 -7.90
N ILE A 443 -3.45 -1.12 -8.76
CA ILE A 443 -2.42 -0.38 -9.50
C ILE A 443 -3.07 0.47 -10.60
N VAL A 444 -3.98 -0.08 -11.41
CA VAL A 444 -4.63 0.69 -12.48
C VAL A 444 -5.38 1.90 -11.92
N VAL A 445 -6.13 1.74 -10.82
CA VAL A 445 -6.83 2.85 -10.15
C VAL A 445 -5.85 3.84 -9.54
N SER A 446 -4.97 3.41 -8.64
CA SER A 446 -4.11 4.34 -7.87
C SER A 446 -3.06 5.07 -8.73
N ARG A 447 -2.71 4.55 -9.91
CA ARG A 447 -1.73 5.18 -10.82
C ARG A 447 -2.38 5.93 -12.00
N SER A 448 -3.68 5.73 -12.25
CA SER A 448 -4.42 6.28 -13.41
C SER A 448 -4.28 7.79 -13.62
N GLU A 449 -4.17 8.57 -12.54
CA GLU A 449 -4.07 10.03 -12.55
C GLU A 449 -2.65 10.53 -12.18
N ILE A 450 -1.66 9.62 -12.09
CA ILE A 450 -0.28 9.91 -11.65
C ILE A 450 0.74 9.62 -12.74
N ASP A 451 1.03 8.33 -13.02
CA ASP A 451 2.14 7.87 -13.87
C ASP A 451 1.81 6.64 -14.73
N LEU A 452 0.53 6.30 -14.91
CA LEU A 452 0.12 5.13 -15.71
C LEU A 452 0.57 5.21 -17.18
N VAL A 453 0.86 6.41 -17.72
CA VAL A 453 1.51 6.58 -19.03
C VAL A 453 2.94 6.02 -19.02
N GLN A 454 3.75 6.36 -18.02
CA GLN A 454 5.12 5.85 -17.86
C GLN A 454 5.13 4.34 -17.61
N ILE A 455 4.20 3.86 -16.79
CA ILE A 455 4.04 2.44 -16.49
C ILE A 455 3.76 1.64 -17.76
N LYS A 456 2.83 2.07 -18.65
CA LYS A 456 2.58 1.33 -19.91
C LYS A 456 3.77 1.36 -20.89
N GLN A 457 4.55 2.44 -20.91
CA GLN A 457 5.74 2.56 -21.75
C GLN A 457 6.82 1.56 -21.29
N LEU A 458 7.13 1.55 -20.00
CA LEU A 458 8.12 0.64 -19.42
C LEU A 458 7.66 -0.82 -19.47
N PHE A 459 6.37 -1.11 -19.24
CA PHE A 459 5.78 -2.43 -19.44
C PHE A 459 6.03 -2.94 -20.88
N THR A 460 5.81 -2.09 -21.88
CA THR A 460 6.03 -2.44 -23.29
C THR A 460 7.51 -2.72 -23.58
N HIS A 461 8.41 -1.92 -23.02
CA HIS A 461 9.86 -2.13 -23.13
C HIS A 461 10.32 -3.42 -22.43
N MET A 462 9.81 -3.71 -21.23
CA MET A 462 10.22 -4.86 -20.41
C MET A 462 9.69 -6.19 -20.94
N TYR A 463 8.45 -6.22 -21.46
CA TYR A 463 7.74 -7.46 -21.79
C TYR A 463 7.41 -7.65 -23.28
N GLN A 464 7.81 -6.70 -24.14
CA GLN A 464 7.62 -6.75 -25.60
C GLN A 464 6.16 -6.96 -26.03
N LYS A 465 5.22 -6.51 -25.18
CA LYS A 465 3.76 -6.50 -25.36
C LYS A 465 3.22 -5.26 -24.68
N THR A 466 2.19 -4.61 -25.24
CA THR A 466 1.58 -3.47 -24.54
C THR A 466 0.76 -3.95 -23.34
N LEU A 467 0.66 -3.11 -22.31
CA LEU A 467 -0.18 -3.37 -21.13
C LEU A 467 -1.64 -3.65 -21.53
N GLY A 468 -2.16 -2.89 -22.50
CA GLY A 468 -3.51 -3.10 -23.05
C GLY A 468 -3.70 -4.46 -23.71
N THR A 469 -2.72 -4.97 -24.47
CA THR A 469 -2.81 -6.31 -25.07
C THR A 469 -2.82 -7.41 -24.01
N VAL A 470 -2.04 -7.29 -22.95
CA VAL A 470 -2.01 -8.31 -21.87
C VAL A 470 -3.32 -8.30 -21.08
N ILE A 471 -3.82 -7.12 -20.69
CA ILE A 471 -5.16 -6.97 -20.09
C ILE A 471 -6.24 -7.58 -21.00
N ALA A 472 -6.18 -7.33 -22.30
CA ALA A 472 -7.19 -7.79 -23.24
C ALA A 472 -7.25 -9.33 -23.37
N SER A 473 -6.11 -10.00 -23.19
CA SER A 473 -6.00 -11.46 -23.20
C SER A 473 -6.34 -12.13 -21.87
N ASP A 474 -6.08 -11.47 -20.74
CA ASP A 474 -6.20 -12.06 -19.41
C ASP A 474 -7.56 -11.79 -18.75
N THR A 475 -8.21 -10.67 -19.11
CA THR A 475 -9.52 -10.26 -18.57
C THR A 475 -10.63 -10.38 -19.62
N SER A 476 -11.90 -10.32 -19.19
CA SER A 476 -13.06 -10.42 -20.08
C SER A 476 -14.22 -9.48 -19.71
N GLY A 477 -15.29 -9.49 -20.50
CA GLY A 477 -16.51 -8.69 -20.27
C GLY A 477 -16.26 -7.19 -20.20
N ASP A 478 -17.13 -6.51 -19.46
CA ASP A 478 -17.08 -5.05 -19.26
C ASP A 478 -16.04 -4.62 -18.23
N TYR A 479 -15.59 -5.53 -17.35
CA TYR A 479 -14.39 -5.37 -16.54
C TYR A 479 -13.15 -5.10 -17.41
N ARG A 480 -12.90 -5.97 -18.42
CA ARG A 480 -11.85 -5.73 -19.43
C ARG A 480 -12.06 -4.38 -20.13
N ARG A 481 -13.29 -4.08 -20.56
CA ARG A 481 -13.60 -2.85 -21.29
C ARG A 481 -13.21 -1.61 -20.48
N LEU A 482 -13.54 -1.61 -19.19
CA LEU A 482 -13.20 -0.53 -18.27
C LEU A 482 -11.70 -0.42 -18.03
N LEU A 483 -11.00 -1.52 -17.77
CA LEU A 483 -9.53 -1.53 -17.63
C LEU A 483 -8.85 -0.95 -18.88
N LEU A 484 -9.27 -1.36 -20.07
CA LEU A 484 -8.73 -0.83 -21.34
C LEU A 484 -9.07 0.64 -21.56
N ALA A 485 -10.24 1.11 -21.11
CA ALA A 485 -10.61 2.53 -21.17
C ALA A 485 -9.74 3.39 -20.22
N ILE A 486 -9.43 2.89 -19.02
CA ILE A 486 -8.57 3.59 -18.03
C ILE A 486 -7.11 3.62 -18.47
N VAL A 487 -6.57 2.48 -18.90
CA VAL A 487 -5.18 2.37 -19.37
C VAL A 487 -5.01 3.12 -20.70
N GLY A 488 -6.06 3.20 -21.52
CA GLY A 488 -5.99 3.61 -22.92
C GLY A 488 -5.30 2.54 -23.77
N GLN A 489 -5.54 2.54 -25.08
CA GLN A 489 -4.91 1.58 -26.01
C GLN A 489 -3.37 1.71 -26.03
#